data_AF-U2RIY3-F1
#
_entry.id   AF-U2RIY3-F1
#
_cell.length_a   1.000
_cell.length_b   1.000
_cell.length_c   1.000
_cell.angle_alpha   90.00
_cell.angle_beta   90.00
_cell.angle_gamma   90.00
#
_symmetry.space_group_name_H-M   'P 1'
#
loop_
_entity.id
_entity.type
_entity.pdbx_description
1 polymer ?
#
loop_
_entity_poly.entity_id
_entity_poly.type
_entity_poly.pdbx_seq_one_letter_code
_entity_poly.pdbx_strand_id
1 'polypeptide(L)'
;STGVTVTTSSSARMVTGSVVPNLITSGKSVTTLEAPKNPVVKPVTKIEQETVLIINGFTSKQIKEMSLEDLRKIGSSETTSSNAIKKLKGTKEEALKFFESRVVGEIETKVNPAGKVIKVGFDKFGNKLTYRDFSVINGSYPTIELFKGSTGSWVTKIKFE
;
A
#
# COMPACT_ATOMS: atom_id res chain seq x y z
N SER A 1 52.56 21.97 33.18
CA SER A 1 51.95 23.19 32.64
C SER A 1 50.60 22.83 32.08
N THR A 2 49.56 23.38 32.69
CA THR A 2 48.12 23.25 32.43
C THR A 2 47.73 24.03 31.18
N GLY A 3 46.65 23.61 30.50
CA GLY A 3 46.05 24.41 29.43
C GLY A 3 44.84 23.74 28.78
N VAL A 4 43.76 23.56 29.55
CA VAL A 4 42.40 23.37 29.01
C VAL A 4 41.80 24.75 28.77
N THR A 5 41.07 24.94 27.68
CA THR A 5 40.16 26.08 27.54
C THR A 5 38.82 25.63 26.95
N VAL A 6 37.76 25.99 27.68
CA VAL A 6 36.32 25.86 27.40
C VAL A 6 35.76 27.28 27.30
N THR A 7 34.54 27.41 26.73
CA THR A 7 33.46 28.45 26.90
C THR A 7 33.08 29.14 25.58
N THR A 8 31.86 28.93 25.02
CA THR A 8 30.50 29.54 25.29
C THR A 8 30.49 31.07 25.09
N SER A 9 29.49 31.81 24.59
CA SER A 9 28.02 31.71 24.47
C SER A 9 27.47 32.90 23.66
N SER A 10 26.24 32.75 23.13
CA SER A 10 25.08 33.70 23.10
C SER A 10 25.27 35.22 22.97
N SER A 11 24.43 35.85 22.13
CA SER A 11 23.83 37.15 22.47
C SER A 11 22.44 37.32 21.87
N ALA A 12 21.54 37.87 22.68
CA ALA A 12 20.10 37.99 22.48
C ALA A 12 19.67 39.41 22.05
N ARG A 13 18.58 39.43 21.28
CA ARG A 13 17.48 40.42 21.11
C ARG A 13 17.58 41.79 21.83
N MET A 14 17.34 42.86 21.07
CA MET A 14 16.80 44.13 21.58
C MET A 14 15.43 44.45 20.97
N VAL A 15 14.49 44.83 21.85
CA VAL A 15 13.18 45.45 21.57
C VAL A 15 13.19 46.80 22.28
N THR A 16 12.84 47.88 21.58
CA THR A 16 12.30 49.11 22.18
C THR A 16 11.40 49.81 21.15
N GLY A 17 10.11 49.95 21.48
CA GLY A 17 9.11 50.58 20.62
C GLY A 17 9.04 52.10 20.77
N SER A 18 8.23 52.73 19.93
CA SER A 18 7.51 53.96 20.29
C SER A 18 6.24 54.06 19.45
N VAL A 19 5.16 54.40 20.12
CA VAL A 19 3.77 54.42 19.65
C VAL A 19 3.42 55.86 19.27
N VAL A 20 2.84 56.07 18.09
CA VAL A 20 1.97 57.24 17.83
C VAL A 20 0.75 56.76 17.01
N PRO A 21 -0.48 57.07 17.43
CA PRO A 21 -1.69 56.66 16.74
C PRO A 21 -2.11 57.70 15.69
N ASN A 22 -2.65 57.28 14.55
CA ASN A 22 -3.66 58.11 13.90
C ASN A 22 -4.67 57.28 13.10
N LEU A 23 -5.92 57.44 13.50
CA LEU A 23 -7.15 56.85 12.97
C LEU A 23 -7.66 57.71 11.81
N ILE A 24 -7.89 57.11 10.64
CA ILE A 24 -8.84 57.62 9.63
C ILE A 24 -9.45 56.44 8.87
N THR A 25 -10.77 56.51 8.69
CA THR A 25 -11.68 55.42 8.32
C THR A 25 -12.11 55.49 6.85
N SER A 26 -12.77 54.41 6.39
CA SER A 26 -13.63 54.27 5.20
C SER A 26 -13.00 53.85 3.88
N GLY A 27 -13.41 52.66 3.41
CA GLY A 27 -13.05 52.16 2.08
C GLY A 27 -13.53 50.75 1.74
N LYS A 28 -14.85 50.51 1.81
CA LYS A 28 -15.57 49.53 0.98
C LYS A 28 -15.16 48.04 1.11
N SER A 29 -15.82 47.34 2.02
CA SER A 29 -15.85 45.88 2.09
C SER A 29 -16.77 45.28 1.00
N VAL A 30 -16.19 44.74 -0.07
CA VAL A 30 -16.76 43.60 -0.82
C VAL A 30 -15.61 42.76 -1.33
N THR A 31 -15.34 41.64 -0.68
CA THR A 31 -14.60 40.53 -1.29
C THR A 31 -15.57 39.37 -1.32
N THR A 32 -15.99 38.99 -2.51
CA THR A 32 -16.75 37.77 -2.75
C THR A 32 -15.97 36.61 -2.15
N LEU A 33 -16.51 35.99 -1.10
CA LEU A 33 -16.06 34.68 -0.65
C LEU A 33 -16.43 33.68 -1.75
N GLU A 34 -15.59 33.55 -2.76
CA GLU A 34 -15.58 32.30 -3.52
C GLU A 34 -15.08 31.24 -2.55
N ALA A 35 -16.04 30.47 -2.03
CA ALA A 35 -15.73 29.23 -1.32
C ALA A 35 -14.74 28.43 -2.17
N PRO A 36 -13.63 27.93 -1.60
CA PRO A 36 -12.81 26.97 -2.31
C PRO A 36 -13.74 25.84 -2.75
N LYS A 37 -13.90 25.63 -4.06
CA LYS A 37 -14.39 24.35 -4.59
C LYS A 37 -13.31 23.32 -4.32
N ASN A 38 -13.14 22.97 -3.06
CA ASN A 38 -12.47 21.75 -2.69
C ASN A 38 -13.32 20.65 -3.32
N PRO A 39 -12.79 19.82 -4.25
CA PRO A 39 -13.54 18.64 -4.64
C PRO A 39 -13.79 17.90 -3.34
N VAL A 40 -15.07 17.71 -3.00
CA VAL A 40 -15.45 16.84 -1.89
C VAL A 40 -15.04 15.44 -2.33
N VAL A 41 -13.79 15.09 -2.09
CA VAL A 41 -13.36 13.71 -2.01
C VAL A 41 -14.04 13.21 -0.75
N LYS A 42 -15.28 12.74 -0.91
CA LYS A 42 -15.94 11.96 0.13
C LYS A 42 -14.91 10.91 0.55
N PRO A 43 -14.61 10.76 1.85
CA PRO A 43 -13.84 9.60 2.26
C PRO A 43 -14.67 8.42 1.81
N VAL A 44 -14.23 7.72 0.78
CA VAL A 44 -14.74 6.38 0.50
C VAL A 44 -14.41 5.63 1.77
N THR A 45 -15.44 5.47 2.60
CA THR A 45 -15.31 5.12 4.01
C THR A 45 -14.52 3.84 4.05
N LYS A 46 -13.43 3.77 4.82
CA LYS A 46 -12.59 2.57 4.97
C LYS A 46 -13.41 1.28 5.14
N ILE A 47 -14.58 1.39 5.77
CA ILE A 47 -15.58 0.34 5.95
C ILE A 47 -16.13 -0.19 4.61
N GLU A 48 -16.45 0.68 3.65
CA GLU A 48 -16.99 0.30 2.34
C GLU A 48 -15.98 -0.54 1.54
N GLN A 49 -14.70 -0.14 1.53
CA GLN A 49 -13.62 -0.90 0.87
C GLN A 49 -13.32 -2.26 1.52
N GLU A 50 -13.60 -2.41 2.82
CA GLU A 50 -13.45 -3.69 3.55
C GLU A 50 -14.62 -4.65 3.28
N THR A 51 -15.78 -4.14 2.86
CA THR A 51 -17.00 -4.93 2.57
C THR A 51 -17.19 -5.30 1.10
N VAL A 52 -16.53 -4.58 0.18
CA VAL A 52 -16.61 -4.88 -1.26
C VAL A 52 -15.86 -6.18 -1.58
N LEU A 53 -16.53 -7.07 -2.32
CA LEU A 53 -15.93 -8.29 -2.84
C LEU A 53 -14.86 -7.94 -3.88
N ILE A 54 -13.68 -8.53 -3.72
CA ILE A 54 -12.54 -8.33 -4.62
C ILE A 54 -12.44 -9.46 -5.64
N ILE A 55 -12.65 -10.70 -5.20
CA ILE A 55 -12.59 -11.86 -6.09
C ILE A 55 -13.34 -13.03 -5.49
N ASN A 56 -14.15 -13.70 -6.30
CA ASN A 56 -14.81 -14.98 -5.99
C ASN A 56 -15.36 -15.10 -4.55
N GLY A 57 -16.07 -14.07 -4.08
CA GLY A 57 -16.68 -14.06 -2.74
C GLY A 57 -15.77 -13.64 -1.58
N PHE A 58 -14.51 -13.28 -1.84
CA PHE A 58 -13.58 -12.77 -0.83
C PHE A 58 -13.48 -11.24 -0.84
N THR A 59 -13.53 -10.63 0.34
CA THR A 59 -13.20 -9.21 0.54
C THR A 59 -11.71 -9.00 0.80
N SER A 60 -11.23 -7.76 0.69
CA SER A 60 -9.85 -7.37 1.08
C SER A 60 -9.53 -7.80 2.50
N LYS A 61 -10.46 -7.56 3.44
CA LYS A 61 -10.30 -7.89 4.85
C LYS A 61 -10.12 -9.39 5.06
N GLN A 62 -10.97 -10.21 4.42
CA GLN A 62 -10.85 -11.66 4.50
C GLN A 62 -9.50 -12.13 3.97
N ILE A 63 -9.07 -11.65 2.79
CA ILE A 63 -7.77 -12.00 2.20
C ILE A 63 -6.61 -11.61 3.13
N LYS A 64 -6.68 -10.41 3.72
CA LYS A 64 -5.65 -9.89 4.64
C LYS A 64 -5.53 -10.70 5.94
N GLU A 65 -6.66 -11.14 6.49
CA GLU A 65 -6.72 -11.77 7.81
C GLU A 65 -6.53 -13.30 7.76
N MET A 66 -6.79 -13.93 6.62
CA MET A 66 -6.76 -15.39 6.43
C MET A 66 -5.42 -16.03 6.85
N SER A 67 -5.45 -17.26 7.35
CA SER A 67 -4.21 -18.01 7.60
C SER A 67 -3.50 -18.36 6.26
N LEU A 68 -2.18 -18.59 6.28
CA LEU A 68 -1.47 -19.06 5.08
C LEU A 68 -1.98 -20.44 4.62
N GLU A 69 -2.38 -21.28 5.58
CA GLU A 69 -2.93 -22.62 5.38
C GLU A 69 -4.24 -22.58 4.57
N ASP A 70 -5.11 -21.62 4.86
CA ASP A 70 -6.38 -21.46 4.15
C ASP A 70 -6.19 -20.68 2.85
N LEU A 71 -5.33 -19.67 2.84
CA LEU A 71 -5.02 -18.89 1.65
C LEU A 71 -4.49 -19.78 0.52
N ARG A 72 -3.63 -20.76 0.85
CA ARG A 72 -3.08 -21.69 -0.15
C ARG A 72 -4.11 -22.66 -0.75
N LYS A 73 -5.29 -22.77 -0.14
CA LYS A 73 -6.39 -23.63 -0.60
C LYS A 73 -7.35 -22.88 -1.51
N ILE A 74 -7.22 -21.57 -1.65
CA ILE A 74 -8.06 -20.78 -2.57
C ILE A 74 -7.82 -21.23 -4.01
N GLY A 75 -8.92 -21.44 -4.73
CA GLY A 75 -8.91 -21.91 -6.12
C GLY A 75 -9.01 -23.43 -6.23
N SER A 76 -9.24 -23.89 -7.45
CA SER A 76 -9.28 -25.32 -7.78
C SER A 76 -7.89 -25.83 -8.14
N SER A 77 -7.67 -27.14 -8.09
CA SER A 77 -6.45 -27.75 -8.61
C SER A 77 -6.77 -29.07 -9.27
N GLU A 78 -6.02 -29.40 -10.32
CA GLU A 78 -6.13 -30.69 -11.02
C GLU A 78 -5.42 -31.82 -10.26
N THR A 79 -4.54 -31.49 -9.30
CA THR A 79 -3.81 -32.48 -8.50
C THR A 79 -4.11 -32.32 -7.02
N THR A 80 -3.94 -33.41 -6.26
CA THR A 80 -4.13 -33.44 -4.81
C THR A 80 -2.88 -33.05 -4.02
N SER A 81 -1.78 -32.69 -4.68
CA SER A 81 -0.53 -32.33 -4.00
C SER A 81 -0.67 -31.05 -3.17
N SER A 82 -0.01 -31.00 -2.01
CA SER A 82 -0.06 -29.86 -1.09
C SER A 82 0.41 -28.55 -1.74
N ASN A 83 1.34 -28.67 -2.69
CA ASN A 83 1.93 -27.54 -3.38
C ASN A 83 1.37 -27.38 -4.80
N ALA A 84 0.24 -27.99 -5.11
CA ALA A 84 -0.32 -27.89 -6.45
C ALA A 84 -0.59 -26.44 -6.85
N ILE A 85 -0.44 -26.13 -8.14
CA ILE A 85 -0.91 -24.85 -8.70
C ILE A 85 -2.42 -24.79 -8.53
N LYS A 86 -2.88 -23.69 -7.93
CA LYS A 86 -4.30 -23.37 -7.79
C LYS A 86 -4.75 -22.48 -8.92
N LYS A 87 -5.91 -22.76 -9.49
CA LYS A 87 -6.57 -21.97 -10.51
C LYS A 87 -7.71 -21.21 -9.85
N LEU A 88 -7.74 -19.91 -10.01
CA LEU A 88 -8.80 -19.05 -9.49
C LEU A 88 -9.32 -18.20 -10.64
N LYS A 89 -10.63 -18.16 -10.83
CA LYS A 89 -11.20 -17.32 -11.88
C LYS A 89 -11.04 -15.86 -11.49
N GLY A 90 -10.45 -15.04 -12.36
CA GLY A 90 -10.36 -13.60 -12.14
C GLY A 90 -9.47 -12.83 -13.11
N THR A 91 -9.64 -11.52 -13.14
CA THR A 91 -8.88 -10.61 -14.02
C THR A 91 -7.50 -10.25 -13.44
N LYS A 92 -6.68 -9.56 -14.24
CA LYS A 92 -5.40 -8.99 -13.81
C LYS A 92 -5.55 -8.00 -12.67
N GLU A 93 -6.59 -7.17 -12.72
CA GLU A 93 -6.91 -6.17 -11.71
C GLU A 93 -7.37 -6.82 -10.41
N GLU A 94 -8.21 -7.86 -10.49
CA GLU A 94 -8.64 -8.63 -9.31
C GLU A 94 -7.47 -9.36 -8.66
N ALA A 95 -6.58 -9.96 -9.46
CA ALA A 95 -5.35 -10.58 -8.99
C ALA A 95 -4.43 -9.57 -8.27
N LEU A 96 -4.26 -8.37 -8.85
CA LEU A 96 -3.47 -7.31 -8.23
C LEU A 96 -4.09 -6.85 -6.91
N LYS A 97 -5.40 -6.61 -6.87
CA LYS A 97 -6.11 -6.24 -5.64
C LYS A 97 -6.04 -7.32 -4.58
N PHE A 98 -6.08 -8.60 -4.95
CA PHE A 98 -5.87 -9.71 -4.02
C PHE A 98 -4.48 -9.63 -3.39
N PHE A 99 -3.44 -9.46 -4.21
CA PHE A 99 -2.06 -9.30 -3.73
C PHE A 99 -1.92 -8.11 -2.78
N GLU A 100 -2.41 -6.93 -3.20
CA GLU A 100 -2.32 -5.69 -2.42
C GLU A 100 -3.13 -5.76 -1.11
N SER A 101 -4.25 -6.50 -1.10
CA SER A 101 -5.02 -6.74 0.12
C SER A 101 -4.26 -7.59 1.13
N ARG A 102 -3.46 -8.54 0.64
CA ARG A 102 -2.72 -9.47 1.50
C ARG A 102 -1.44 -8.86 2.06
N VAL A 103 -0.73 -8.08 1.24
CA VAL A 103 0.55 -7.48 1.63
C VAL A 103 0.34 -6.35 2.64
N VAL A 104 1.26 -6.24 3.58
CA VAL A 104 1.37 -5.11 4.49
C VAL A 104 2.74 -4.45 4.34
N GLY A 105 2.76 -3.12 4.43
CA GLY A 105 4.00 -2.34 4.29
C GLY A 105 4.41 -2.14 2.83
N GLU A 106 5.72 -2.11 2.59
CA GLU A 106 6.29 -1.78 1.29
C GLU A 106 6.13 -2.90 0.27
N ILE A 107 5.82 -2.51 -0.97
CA ILE A 107 5.77 -3.39 -2.13
C ILE A 107 6.93 -3.03 -3.05
N GLU A 108 7.88 -3.96 -3.18
CA GLU A 108 8.93 -3.84 -4.18
C GLU A 108 8.34 -4.14 -5.56
N THR A 109 8.51 -3.22 -6.52
CA THR A 109 8.08 -3.42 -7.90
C THR A 109 9.30 -3.52 -8.81
N LYS A 110 9.36 -4.58 -9.61
CA LYS A 110 10.40 -4.86 -10.60
C LYS A 110 9.75 -5.05 -11.96
N VAL A 111 10.42 -4.56 -13.01
CA VAL A 111 10.01 -4.79 -14.40
C VAL A 111 11.12 -5.57 -15.08
N ASN A 112 10.78 -6.69 -15.72
CA ASN A 112 11.77 -7.48 -16.44
C ASN A 112 12.09 -6.86 -17.82
N PRO A 113 13.14 -7.31 -18.53
CA PRO A 113 13.49 -6.77 -19.85
C PRO A 113 12.37 -6.87 -20.90
N ALA A 114 11.40 -7.77 -20.71
CA ALA A 114 10.23 -7.91 -21.58
C ALA A 114 9.06 -6.98 -21.18
N GLY A 115 9.28 -6.02 -20.29
CA GLY A 115 8.26 -5.06 -19.83
C GLY A 115 7.22 -5.65 -18.88
N LYS A 116 7.44 -6.86 -18.35
CA LYS A 116 6.49 -7.53 -17.46
C LYS A 116 6.70 -7.13 -16.00
N VAL A 117 5.61 -6.97 -15.27
CA VAL A 117 5.61 -6.46 -13.90
C VAL A 117 5.67 -7.60 -12.89
N ILE A 118 6.57 -7.47 -11.94
CA ILE A 118 6.74 -8.36 -10.79
C ILE A 118 6.65 -7.50 -9.54
N LYS A 119 5.77 -7.86 -8.60
CA LYS A 119 5.65 -7.20 -7.30
C LYS A 119 5.95 -8.19 -6.19
N VAL A 120 6.71 -7.76 -5.19
CA VAL A 120 7.08 -8.57 -4.03
C VAL A 120 6.70 -7.81 -2.77
N GLY A 121 6.12 -8.53 -1.80
CA GLY A 121 5.74 -7.96 -0.52
C GLY A 121 5.59 -9.06 0.53
N PHE A 122 5.30 -8.65 1.76
CA PHE A 122 5.13 -9.56 2.89
C PHE A 122 3.75 -9.40 3.50
N ASP A 123 3.13 -10.50 3.92
CA ASP A 123 1.88 -10.43 4.68
C ASP A 123 2.13 -10.08 6.15
N LYS A 124 1.05 -9.86 6.91
CA LYS A 124 1.09 -9.56 8.35
C LYS A 124 1.75 -10.65 9.22
N PHE A 125 1.98 -11.84 8.66
CA PHE A 125 2.61 -12.98 9.33
C PHE A 125 4.07 -13.15 8.90
N GLY A 126 4.61 -12.26 8.07
CA GLY A 126 5.98 -12.31 7.56
C GLY A 126 6.19 -13.28 6.40
N ASN A 127 5.12 -13.79 5.78
CA ASN A 127 5.22 -14.65 4.60
C ASN A 127 5.41 -13.80 3.35
N LYS A 128 6.32 -14.22 2.47
CA LYS A 128 6.56 -13.54 1.21
C LYS A 128 5.50 -13.90 0.17
N LEU A 129 5.06 -12.89 -0.57
CA LEU A 129 4.21 -13.02 -1.75
C LEU A 129 4.94 -12.44 -2.97
N THR A 130 4.73 -13.07 -4.13
CA THR A 130 5.20 -12.53 -5.41
C THR A 130 4.05 -12.53 -6.40
N TYR A 131 3.61 -11.32 -6.80
CA TYR A 131 2.67 -11.13 -7.88
C TYR A 131 3.43 -10.96 -9.20
N ARG A 132 2.90 -11.56 -10.26
CA ARG A 132 3.34 -11.39 -11.64
C ARG A 132 2.12 -11.14 -12.51
N ASP A 133 2.19 -10.19 -13.42
CA ASP A 133 1.11 -9.95 -14.40
C ASP A 133 1.13 -10.92 -15.60
N PHE A 134 1.91 -11.98 -15.49
CA PHE A 134 2.15 -13.00 -16.50
C PHE A 134 2.45 -14.33 -15.82
N SER A 135 2.29 -15.43 -16.57
CA SER A 135 2.72 -16.75 -16.14
C SER A 135 4.00 -17.10 -16.86
N VAL A 136 4.93 -17.73 -16.15
CA VAL A 136 6.14 -18.32 -16.74
C VAL A 136 5.85 -19.65 -17.43
N ILE A 137 4.68 -20.24 -17.20
CA ILE A 137 4.25 -21.53 -17.76
C ILE A 137 2.85 -21.37 -18.38
N ASN A 138 2.69 -21.73 -19.65
CA ASN A 138 1.43 -21.85 -20.39
C ASN A 138 0.45 -20.66 -20.25
N GLY A 139 0.80 -19.52 -20.87
CA GLY A 139 -0.10 -18.38 -21.10
C GLY A 139 0.31 -17.08 -20.40
N SER A 140 -0.41 -15.98 -20.66
CA SER A 140 -0.17 -14.66 -20.07
C SER A 140 -1.10 -14.38 -18.88
N TYR A 141 -1.21 -15.35 -17.96
CA TYR A 141 -2.10 -15.25 -16.81
C TYR A 141 -1.40 -14.64 -15.60
N PRO A 142 -2.02 -13.71 -14.87
CA PRO A 142 -1.49 -13.24 -13.59
C PRO A 142 -1.29 -14.40 -12.61
N THR A 143 -0.23 -14.33 -11.81
CA THR A 143 0.06 -15.34 -10.80
C THR A 143 0.48 -14.69 -9.48
N ILE A 144 0.12 -15.35 -8.38
CA ILE A 144 0.62 -15.03 -7.05
C ILE A 144 1.30 -16.28 -6.49
N GLU A 145 2.60 -16.16 -6.19
CA GLU A 145 3.39 -17.19 -5.53
C GLU A 145 3.41 -16.91 -4.02
N LEU A 146 3.09 -17.93 -3.22
CA LEU A 146 3.08 -17.87 -1.76
C LEU A 146 4.28 -18.65 -1.21
N PHE A 147 5.02 -18.01 -0.30
CA PHE A 147 6.19 -18.59 0.37
C PHE A 147 6.03 -18.48 1.88
N LYS A 148 6.41 -19.53 2.62
CA LYS A 148 6.38 -19.49 4.09
C LYS A 148 7.60 -18.73 4.60
N GLY A 149 7.39 -17.65 5.35
CA GLY A 149 8.47 -16.77 5.82
C GLY A 149 9.13 -15.94 4.70
N SER A 150 10.20 -15.22 5.04
CA SER A 150 10.83 -14.24 4.14
C SER A 150 11.76 -14.85 3.10
N THR A 151 12.56 -15.84 3.52
CA THR A 151 13.48 -16.62 2.68
C THR A 151 12.88 -17.95 2.24
N GLY A 152 11.75 -18.34 2.81
CA GLY A 152 11.42 -19.75 2.96
C GLY A 152 10.73 -20.43 1.78
N SER A 153 10.40 -21.70 2.03
CA SER A 153 9.95 -22.67 1.05
C SER A 153 8.69 -22.24 0.31
N TRP A 154 8.65 -22.55 -0.98
CA TRP A 154 7.46 -22.38 -1.79
C TRP A 154 6.31 -23.21 -1.26
N VAL A 155 5.14 -22.59 -1.13
CA VAL A 155 3.92 -23.21 -0.60
C VAL A 155 2.98 -23.54 -1.73
N THR A 156 2.60 -22.55 -2.53
CA THR A 156 1.73 -22.75 -3.70
C THR A 156 1.83 -21.57 -4.66
N LYS A 157 1.22 -21.73 -5.83
CA LYS A 157 1.00 -20.69 -6.83
C LYS A 157 -0.47 -20.63 -7.15
N ILE A 158 -1.06 -19.44 -7.06
CA ILE A 158 -2.42 -19.16 -7.52
C ILE A 158 -2.31 -18.50 -8.89
N LYS A 159 -2.91 -19.12 -9.91
CA LYS A 159 -3.01 -18.63 -11.28
C LYS A 159 -4.43 -18.09 -11.51
N PHE A 160 -4.51 -16.88 -12.04
CA PHE A 160 -5.77 -16.18 -12.27
C PHE A 160 -6.13 -16.32 -13.75
N GLU A 161 -7.17 -17.11 -14.07
CA GLU A 161 -7.56 -17.48 -15.44
C GLU A 161 -9.04 -17.28 -15.78
#